data_AF-A0A9Y1Z9F4-F1
#
_entry.id   AF-A0A9Y1Z9F4-F1
#
_cell.length_a   1.000
_cell.length_b   1.000
_cell.length_c   1.000
_cell.angle_alpha   90.00
_cell.angle_beta   90.00
_cell.angle_gamma   90.00
#
_symmetry.space_group_name_H-M   'P 1'
#
loop_
_entity.id
_entity.type
_entity.pdbx_description
1 polymer ?
#
loop_
_entity_poly.entity_id
_entity_poly.type
_entity_poly.pdbx_seq_one_letter_code
_entity_poly.pdbx_strand_id
1 'polypeptide(L)'
;MGEFDDAFGSVRKWLVGAIVLYFALVLYGILTGSETVQLVAHAFFGCIAVGMGGMLVRHASEQSPTMAAGVALVAGGLAQFGWIATGSAALGDVATVGVLFGIGLYIFDVRFKN
;
A
#
# COMPACT_ATOMS: atom_id res chain seq x y z
N MET A 1 19.94 3.64 22.82
CA MET A 1 20.04 3.42 21.36
C MET A 1 19.53 2.03 20.99
N GLY A 2 18.42 1.56 21.58
CA GLY A 2 17.84 0.22 21.36
C GLY A 2 16.33 0.26 21.10
N GLU A 3 15.61 1.18 21.73
CA GLU A 3 14.16 1.36 21.56
C GLU A 3 13.72 1.75 20.14
N PHE A 4 14.58 2.48 19.40
CA PHE A 4 14.30 2.92 18.04
C PHE A 4 14.48 1.79 17.00
N ASP A 5 15.46 0.91 17.22
CA ASP A 5 15.69 -0.28 16.37
C ASP A 5 14.61 -1.35 16.58
N ASP A 6 14.12 -1.50 17.82
CA ASP A 6 13.01 -2.40 18.14
C ASP A 6 11.70 -1.93 17.50
N ALA A 7 11.42 -0.62 17.49
CA ALA A 7 10.25 -0.05 16.84
C ALA A 7 10.28 -0.28 15.31
N PHE A 8 11.41 -0.02 14.65
CA PHE A 8 11.58 -0.30 13.21
C PHE A 8 11.51 -1.80 12.89
N GLY A 9 12.08 -2.64 13.76
CA GLY A 9 11.97 -4.10 13.67
C GLY A 9 10.52 -4.58 13.79
N SER A 10 9.75 -4.00 14.71
CA SER A 10 8.34 -4.32 14.92
C SER A 10 7.49 -3.89 13.73
N VAL A 11 7.65 -2.66 13.23
CA VAL A 11 6.90 -2.16 12.07
C VAL A 11 7.18 -3.00 10.81
N ARG A 12 8.45 -3.37 10.58
CA ARG A 12 8.81 -4.25 9.47
C ARG A 12 8.15 -5.63 9.58
N LYS A 13 8.17 -6.25 10.76
CA LYS A 13 7.51 -7.55 11.00
C LYS A 13 6.00 -7.45 10.78
N TRP A 14 5.38 -6.37 11.24
CA TRP A 14 3.96 -6.09 11.01
C TRP A 14 3.63 -5.93 9.53
N LEU A 15 4.44 -5.16 8.78
CA LEU A 15 4.26 -4.99 7.33
C LEU A 15 4.38 -6.32 6.59
N VAL A 16 5.43 -7.10 6.88
CA VAL A 16 5.60 -8.43 6.28
C VAL A 16 4.41 -9.32 6.63
N GLY A 17 3.98 -9.33 7.89
CA GLY A 17 2.81 -10.08 8.32
C GLY A 17 1.53 -9.66 7.60
N ALA A 18 1.31 -8.35 7.43
CA ALA A 18 0.15 -7.80 6.72
C ALA A 18 0.18 -8.17 5.23
N ILE A 19 1.35 -8.13 4.60
CA ILE A 19 1.53 -8.55 3.19
C ILE A 19 1.25 -10.04 3.04
N VAL A 20 1.81 -10.88 3.91
CA VAL A 20 1.58 -12.34 3.89
C VAL A 20 0.09 -12.65 4.09
N LEU A 21 -0.56 -11.98 5.07
CA LEU A 21 -1.98 -12.13 5.31
C LEU A 21 -2.82 -11.71 4.11
N TYR A 22 -2.49 -10.59 3.46
CA TYR A 22 -3.13 -10.15 2.23
C TYR A 22 -3.07 -11.24 1.15
N PHE A 23 -1.89 -11.78 0.86
CA PHE A 23 -1.76 -12.85 -0.14
C PHE A 23 -2.51 -14.12 0.24
N ALA A 24 -2.52 -14.49 1.53
CA ALA A 24 -3.30 -15.63 2.02
C ALA A 24 -4.80 -15.41 1.82
N LEU A 25 -5.32 -14.21 2.10
CA LEU A 25 -6.72 -13.85 1.87
C LEU A 25 -7.07 -13.85 0.39
N VAL A 26 -6.21 -13.31 -0.47
CA VAL A 26 -6.41 -13.35 -1.93
C VAL A 26 -6.50 -14.80 -2.42
N LEU A 27 -5.53 -15.64 -2.04
CA LEU A 27 -5.51 -17.04 -2.43
C LEU A 27 -6.76 -17.77 -1.93
N TYR A 28 -7.14 -17.56 -0.67
CA TYR A 28 -8.34 -18.14 -0.08
C TYR A 28 -9.61 -17.67 -0.80
N GLY A 29 -9.70 -16.39 -1.14
CA GLY A 29 -10.85 -15.82 -1.86
C GLY A 29 -10.98 -16.35 -3.30
N ILE A 30 -9.86 -16.64 -3.96
CA ILE A 30 -9.84 -17.30 -5.28
C ILE A 30 -10.29 -18.76 -5.14
N LEU A 31 -9.72 -19.50 -4.18
CA LEU A 31 -10.03 -20.93 -3.99
C LEU A 31 -11.48 -21.18 -3.57
N THR A 32 -12.05 -20.27 -2.78
CA THR A 32 -13.43 -20.38 -2.27
C THR A 32 -14.46 -19.70 -3.15
N GLY A 33 -14.04 -18.86 -4.10
CA GLY A 33 -14.94 -17.99 -4.87
C GLY A 33 -15.72 -16.99 -4.01
N SER A 34 -15.31 -16.76 -2.76
CA SER A 34 -16.02 -15.88 -1.84
C SER A 34 -15.71 -14.41 -2.13
N GLU A 35 -16.70 -13.70 -2.67
CA GLU A 35 -16.62 -12.26 -2.91
C GLU A 35 -16.30 -11.49 -1.62
N THR A 36 -16.86 -11.91 -0.48
CA THR A 36 -16.61 -11.28 0.83
C THR A 36 -15.14 -11.33 1.21
N VAL A 37 -14.47 -12.47 1.02
CA VAL A 37 -13.04 -12.63 1.35
C VAL A 37 -12.20 -11.73 0.45
N GLN A 38 -12.53 -11.65 -0.83
CA GLN A 38 -11.84 -10.78 -1.77
C GLN A 38 -12.02 -9.30 -1.39
N LEU A 39 -13.21 -8.91 -0.95
CA LEU A 39 -13.50 -7.55 -0.47
C LEU A 39 -12.67 -7.20 0.78
N VAL A 40 -12.53 -8.15 1.71
CA VAL A 40 -11.65 -8.00 2.89
C VAL A 40 -10.19 -7.86 2.45
N ALA A 41 -9.73 -8.67 1.50
CA ALA A 41 -8.36 -8.56 0.98
C ALA A 41 -8.10 -7.17 0.34
N HIS A 42 -9.05 -6.66 -0.45
CA HIS A 42 -8.97 -5.32 -1.03
C HIS A 42 -8.94 -4.21 0.03
N ALA A 43 -9.73 -4.33 1.09
CA ALA A 43 -9.70 -3.37 2.20
C ALA A 43 -8.34 -3.38 2.92
N PHE A 44 -7.80 -4.57 3.20
CA PHE A 44 -6.46 -4.72 3.79
C PHE A 44 -5.37 -4.12 2.91
N PHE A 45 -5.44 -4.33 1.60
CA PHE A 45 -4.52 -3.72 0.65
C PHE A 45 -4.57 -2.20 0.70
N GLY A 46 -5.77 -1.61 0.71
CA GLY A 46 -5.96 -0.17 0.88
C GLY A 46 -5.31 0.36 2.16
N CYS A 47 -5.49 -0.33 3.29
CA CYS A 47 -4.85 0.02 4.56
C CYS A 47 -3.32 0.01 4.46
N ILE A 48 -2.74 -1.03 3.84
CA ILE A 48 -1.29 -1.15 3.66
C ILE A 48 -0.78 -0.01 2.77
N ALA A 49 -1.46 0.28 1.66
CA ALA A 49 -1.09 1.34 0.72
C ALA A 49 -1.10 2.72 1.39
N VAL A 50 -2.16 3.05 2.16
CA VAL A 50 -2.24 4.31 2.91
C VAL A 50 -1.16 4.38 4.00
N GLY A 51 -0.98 3.29 4.76
CA GLY A 51 0.02 3.23 5.82
C GLY A 51 1.44 3.44 5.29
N MET A 52 1.81 2.69 4.25
CA MET A 52 3.10 2.82 3.58
C MET A 52 3.27 4.21 2.97
N GLY A 53 2.29 4.69 2.22
CA GLY A 53 2.35 6.01 1.59
C GLY A 53 2.53 7.14 2.62
N GLY A 54 1.80 7.08 3.73
CA GLY A 54 1.95 8.03 4.84
C GLY A 54 3.35 7.97 5.49
N MET A 55 3.91 6.77 5.66
CA MET A 55 5.29 6.61 6.13
C MET A 55 6.31 7.20 5.16
N LEU A 56 6.14 6.99 3.85
CA LEU A 56 7.01 7.59 2.82
C LEU A 56 6.94 9.11 2.87
N VAL A 57 5.75 9.70 2.89
CA VAL A 57 5.58 11.17 2.95
C VAL A 57 6.26 11.76 4.20
N ARG A 58 6.16 11.07 5.34
CA ARG A 58 6.77 11.54 6.60
C ARG A 58 8.30 11.52 6.60
N HIS A 59 8.92 10.61 5.85
CA HIS A 59 10.38 10.48 5.78
C HIS A 59 11.00 11.09 4.53
N ALA A 60 10.17 11.54 3.59
CA ALA A 60 10.62 12.16 2.35
C ALA A 60 11.14 13.57 2.60
N SER A 61 12.24 13.92 1.91
CA SER A 61 12.61 15.33 1.73
C SER A 61 11.59 16.02 0.82
N GLU A 62 11.38 17.32 1.04
CA GLU A 62 10.51 18.12 0.17
C GLU A 62 10.94 17.99 -1.30
N GLN A 63 9.96 17.85 -2.19
CA GLN A 63 10.14 17.69 -3.64
C GLN A 63 10.94 16.45 -4.09
N SER A 64 11.09 15.43 -3.23
CA SER A 64 11.72 14.18 -3.63
C SER A 64 10.76 13.22 -4.36
N PRO A 65 11.28 12.34 -5.25
CA PRO A 65 10.47 11.27 -5.85
C PRO A 65 9.81 10.35 -4.80
N THR A 66 10.45 10.17 -3.63
CA THR A 66 9.86 9.45 -2.48
C THR A 66 8.60 10.14 -1.92
N MET A 67 8.55 11.48 -1.93
CA MET A 67 7.34 12.22 -1.54
C MET A 67 6.20 11.95 -2.53
N ALA A 68 6.48 12.06 -3.83
CA ALA A 68 5.51 11.79 -4.88
C ALA A 68 5.02 10.33 -4.85
N ALA A 69 5.92 9.38 -4.59
CA ALA A 69 5.60 7.98 -4.37
C ALA A 69 4.62 7.79 -3.20
N GLY A 70 4.90 8.42 -2.07
CA GLY A 70 4.06 8.36 -0.88
C GLY A 70 2.66 8.93 -1.12
N VAL A 71 2.56 10.09 -1.76
CA VAL A 71 1.26 10.71 -2.11
C VAL A 71 0.47 9.82 -3.08
N ALA A 72 1.12 9.26 -4.09
CA ALA A 72 0.47 8.36 -5.05
C ALA A 72 -0.06 7.08 -4.38
N LEU A 73 0.70 6.50 -3.44
CA LEU A 73 0.28 5.35 -2.64
C LEU A 73 -0.92 5.67 -1.75
N VAL A 74 -0.92 6.81 -1.06
CA VAL A 74 -2.06 7.26 -0.24
C VAL A 74 -3.29 7.48 -1.13
N ALA A 75 -3.14 8.20 -2.24
CA ALA A 75 -4.22 8.45 -3.18
C ALA A 75 -4.79 7.15 -3.75
N GLY A 76 -3.93 6.21 -4.14
CA GLY A 76 -4.33 4.90 -4.64
C GLY A 76 -5.05 4.06 -3.58
N GLY A 77 -4.56 4.05 -2.34
CA GLY A 77 -5.21 3.37 -1.22
C GLY A 77 -6.57 3.97 -0.87
N LEU A 78 -6.72 5.29 -0.89
CA LEU A 78 -8.01 5.96 -0.69
C LEU A 78 -8.99 5.68 -1.84
N ALA A 79 -8.50 5.68 -3.08
CA ALA A 79 -9.30 5.32 -4.25
C ALA A 79 -9.79 3.86 -4.16
N GLN A 80 -9.00 2.95 -3.59
CA GLN A 80 -9.42 1.57 -3.34
C GLN A 80 -10.64 1.51 -2.41
N PHE A 81 -10.66 2.29 -1.33
CA PHE A 81 -11.84 2.38 -0.45
C PHE A 81 -13.03 3.02 -1.17
N GLY A 82 -12.79 4.02 -2.01
CA GLY A 82 -13.82 4.60 -2.87
C GLY A 82 -14.43 3.58 -3.82
N TRP A 83 -13.62 2.71 -4.43
CA TRP A 83 -14.09 1.61 -5.26
C TRP A 83 -14.93 0.62 -4.46
N ILE A 84 -14.50 0.22 -3.26
CA ILE A 84 -15.27 -0.67 -2.38
C ILE A 84 -16.64 -0.07 -2.05
N ALA A 85 -16.70 1.24 -1.79
CA ALA A 85 -17.94 1.92 -1.40
C ALA A 85 -18.92 2.14 -2.56
N THR A 86 -18.42 2.32 -3.78
CA THR A 86 -19.24 2.77 -4.93
C THR A 86 -19.36 1.74 -6.06
N GLY A 87 -18.48 0.74 -6.10
CA GLY A 87 -18.35 -0.20 -7.21
C GLY A 87 -17.84 0.43 -8.52
N SER A 88 -17.40 1.70 -8.50
CA SER A 88 -17.04 2.44 -9.72
C SER A 88 -15.72 1.97 -10.32
N ALA A 89 -15.75 1.38 -11.52
CA ALA A 89 -14.56 0.91 -12.23
C ALA A 89 -13.44 1.98 -12.33
N ALA A 90 -13.81 3.25 -12.53
CA ALA A 90 -12.85 4.35 -12.59
C ALA A 90 -12.04 4.53 -11.30
N LEU A 91 -12.65 4.31 -10.12
CA LEU A 91 -11.93 4.36 -8.84
C LEU A 91 -10.99 3.15 -8.68
N GLY A 92 -11.37 1.99 -9.22
CA GLY A 92 -10.49 0.82 -9.27
C GLY A 92 -9.25 1.05 -10.15
N ASP A 93 -9.43 1.69 -11.30
CA ASP A 93 -8.33 2.04 -12.20
C ASP A 93 -7.39 3.06 -11.55
N VAL A 94 -7.94 4.12 -10.92
CA VAL A 94 -7.15 5.12 -10.20
C VAL A 94 -6.39 4.49 -9.03
N ALA A 95 -7.01 3.57 -8.29
CA ALA A 95 -6.35 2.85 -7.21
C ALA A 95 -5.13 2.06 -7.73
N THR A 96 -5.33 1.30 -8.81
CA THR A 96 -4.29 0.49 -9.44
C THR A 96 -3.15 1.35 -9.96
N VAL A 97 -3.47 2.40 -10.73
CA VAL A 97 -2.48 3.33 -11.29
C VAL A 97 -1.72 4.04 -10.18
N GLY A 98 -2.42 4.54 -9.16
CA GLY A 98 -1.80 5.25 -8.03
C GLY A 98 -0.80 4.37 -7.28
N VAL A 99 -1.15 3.12 -6.99
CA VAL A 99 -0.24 2.20 -6.30
C VAL A 99 0.95 1.81 -7.18
N LEU A 100 0.71 1.43 -8.45
CA LEU A 100 1.79 1.06 -9.37
C LEU A 100 2.76 2.23 -9.61
N PHE A 101 2.22 3.43 -9.81
CA PHE A 101 3.01 4.63 -10.00
C PHE A 101 3.81 4.97 -8.73
N GLY A 102 3.18 4.85 -7.55
CA GLY A 102 3.87 5.06 -6.28
C GLY A 102 5.03 4.10 -6.05
N ILE A 103 4.82 2.80 -6.29
CA ILE A 103 5.87 1.79 -6.20
C ILE A 103 6.99 2.07 -7.21
N GLY A 104 6.64 2.41 -8.46
CA GLY A 104 7.60 2.72 -9.51
C GLY A 104 8.49 3.91 -9.16
N LEU A 105 7.89 5.00 -8.64
CA LEU A 105 8.64 6.18 -8.19
C LEU A 105 9.55 5.88 -7.01
N TYR A 106 9.11 5.06 -6.06
CA TYR A 106 9.95 4.66 -4.93
C TYR A 106 11.17 3.85 -5.40
N ILE A 107 10.98 2.87 -6.28
CA ILE A 107 12.08 2.08 -6.85
C ILE A 107 13.04 2.97 -7.64
N PHE A 108 12.51 3.93 -8.41
CA PHE A 108 13.33 4.90 -9.13
C PHE A 108 14.19 5.72 -8.17
N ASP A 109 13.62 6.28 -7.09
CA ASP A 109 14.40 7.04 -6.10
C ASP A 109 15.51 6.17 -5.51
N VAL A 110 15.19 4.96 -5.04
CA VAL A 110 16.16 4.05 -4.43
C VAL A 110 17.27 3.64 -5.41
N ARG A 111 16.94 3.47 -6.70
CA ARG A 111 17.91 2.98 -7.69
C ARG A 111 18.83 4.06 -8.23
N PHE A 112 18.34 5.29 -8.41
CA PHE A 112 19.06 6.38 -9.07
C PHE A 112 19.67 7.40 -8.10
N LYS A 113 19.30 7.33 -6.81
CA LYS A 113 19.90 8.14 -5.74
C LYS A 113 21.14 7.49 -5.09
N ASN A 114 21.51 6.28 -5.53
CA ASN A 114 22.74 5.56 -5.20
C ASN A 114 23.80 5.73 -6.28
#